data_AF-A0A5U5UDE9-F1
#
_entry.id   AF-A0A5U5UDE9-F1
#
_cell.length_a   1.000
_cell.length_b   1.000
_cell.length_c   1.000
_cell.angle_alpha   90.00
_cell.angle_beta   90.00
_cell.angle_gamma   90.00
#
_symmetry.space_group_name_H-M   'P 1'
#
loop_
_entity.id
_entity.type
_entity.pdbx_description
1 polymer ?
#
loop_
_entity_poly.entity_id
_entity_poly.type
_entity_poly.pdbx_seq_one_letter_code
_entity_poly.pdbx_strand_id
1 'polypeptide(L)' 'MKRNVLLLPLLIFLLIAAALLWQLARNAQGDDPTNLESALTGKPVPA' A
#
# COMPACT_ATOMS: atom_id res chain seq x y z
N MET A 1 -30.89 15.84 11.46
CA MET A 1 -29.43 15.71 11.22
C MET A 1 -29.08 16.47 9.95
N LYS A 2 -28.00 17.27 9.93
CA LYS A 2 -27.62 18.02 8.73
C LYS A 2 -27.06 17.05 7.68
N ARG A 3 -27.62 17.06 6.46
CA ARG A 3 -27.27 16.16 5.34
C ARG A 3 -25.76 16.05 5.07
N ASN A 4 -25.03 17.16 5.26
CA ASN A 4 -23.59 17.24 5.04
C ASN A 4 -22.75 16.37 6.01
N VAL A 5 -23.29 16.05 7.19
CA VAL A 5 -22.60 15.19 8.17
C VAL A 5 -22.62 13.71 7.73
N LEU A 6 -23.61 13.32 6.92
CA LEU A 6 -23.71 11.95 6.39
C LEU A 6 -22.63 11.62 5.36
N LEU A 7 -22.02 12.63 4.73
CA LEU A 7 -20.98 12.45 3.73
C LEU A 7 -19.56 12.39 4.32
N LEU A 8 -19.41 12.73 5.59
CA LEU A 8 -18.10 12.74 6.25
C LEU A 8 -17.41 11.36 6.21
N PRO A 9 -18.07 10.22 6.47
CA PRO A 9 -17.43 8.91 6.36
C PRO A 9 -16.95 8.61 4.94
N LEU A 10 -17.72 9.00 3.92
CA LEU A 10 -17.36 8.82 2.52
C LEU A 10 -16.14 9.67 2.15
N LEU A 11 -16.09 10.93 2.60
CA LEU A 11 -14.94 11.81 2.37
C LEU A 11 -13.65 11.21 2.95
N ILE A 12 -13.71 10.72 4.19
CA ILE A 12 -12.56 10.08 4.86
C ILE A 12 -12.12 8.84 4.08
N PHE A 13 -13.06 7.99 3.67
CA PHE A 13 -12.76 6.82 2.85
C PHE A 13 -12.06 7.19 1.54
N LEU A 14 -12.55 8.20 0.82
CA LEU A 14 -11.97 8.63 -0.45
C LEU A 14 -10.55 9.18 -0.27
N LEU A 15 -10.27 9.91 0.83
CA LEU A 15 -8.93 10.38 1.15
C LEU A 15 -7.96 9.22 1.39
N ILE A 16 -8.38 8.19 2.14
CA ILE A 16 -7.57 7.00 2.37
C ILE A 16 -7.33 6.24 1.07
N ALA A 17 -8.39 6.03 0.27
CA ALA A 17 -8.28 5.34 -1.01
C ALA A 17 -7.30 6.05 -1.97
N ALA A 18 -7.36 7.39 -2.05
CA ALA A 18 -6.42 8.17 -2.84
C ALA A 18 -4.98 8.01 -2.36
N ALA A 19 -4.74 8.03 -1.04
CA ALA A 19 -3.41 7.82 -0.46
C ALA A 19 -2.87 6.41 -0.76
N LEU A 20 -3.71 5.37 -0.71
CA LEU A 20 -3.33 4.00 -1.04
C LEU A 20 -3.05 3.82 -2.54
N LEU A 21 -3.84 4.44 -3.42
CA LEU A 21 -3.56 4.45 -4.86
C LEU A 21 -2.24 5.16 -5.17
N TRP A 22 -1.95 6.26 -4.48
CA TRP A 22 -0.67 6.94 -4.59
C TRP A 22 0.50 6.04 -4.16
N GLN A 23 0.36 5.36 -3.01
CA GLN A 23 1.37 4.40 -2.55
C GLN A 23 1.55 3.26 -3.55
N LEU A 24 0.47 2.70 -4.08
CA LEU A 24 0.53 1.64 -5.09
C LEU A 24 1.29 2.11 -6.33
N ALA A 25 0.99 3.29 -6.86
CA ALA A 25 1.67 3.83 -8.03
C ALA A 25 3.17 4.06 -7.79
N ARG A 26 3.55 4.44 -6.56
CA ARG A 26 4.95 4.68 -6.16
C ARG A 26 5.73 3.40 -5.85
N ASN A 27 5.05 2.36 -5.38
CA ASN A 27 5.63 1.08 -4.98
C ASN A 27 5.31 -0.04 -6.01
N ALA A 28 4.87 0.33 -7.22
CA ALA A 28 4.44 -0.62 -8.25
C ALA A 28 5.59 -1.52 -8.75
N GLN A 29 6.83 -1.03 -8.65
CA GLN A 29 8.02 -1.78 -9.00
C GLN A 29 8.33 -2.91 -8.00
N GLY A 30 7.71 -2.90 -6.81
CA GLY A 30 8.03 -3.82 -5.74
C GLY A 30 9.40 -3.56 -5.10
N ASP A 31 9.62 -4.16 -3.93
CA ASP A 31 10.93 -4.17 -3.28
C ASP A 31 11.79 -5.32 -3.84
N ASP A 32 13.11 -5.21 -3.68
CA ASP A 32 14.03 -6.29 -4.05
C ASP A 32 13.68 -7.56 -3.25
N PRO A 33 13.38 -8.70 -3.92
CA PRO A 33 13.02 -9.94 -3.23
C PRO A 33 14.14 -10.48 -2.36
N THR A 34 15.40 -10.08 -2.56
CA THR A 34 16.52 -10.46 -1.68
C THR A 34 16.43 -9.85 -0.29
N ASN A 35 15.62 -8.81 -0.09
CA ASN A 35 15.31 -8.26 1.23
C ASN A 35 14.44 -9.19 2.09
N LEU A 36 13.82 -10.22 1.49
CA LEU A 36 12.98 -11.18 2.18
C LEU A 36 13.78 -12.47 2.42
N GLU A 37 14.12 -12.75 3.68
CA GLU A 37 14.77 -14.02 4.07
C GLU A 37 13.98 -15.25 3.58
N SER A 38 12.65 -15.15 3.56
CA SER A 38 11.77 -16.21 3.05
C SER A 38 11.95 -16.46 1.55
N ALA A 39 12.28 -15.43 0.75
CA ALA A 39 12.57 -15.56 -0.68
C ALA A 39 13.99 -16.10 -0.96
N LEU A 40 14.86 -16.11 0.05
CA LEU A 40 16.19 -16.72 0.03
C LEU A 40 16.17 -18.20 0.46
N THR A 41 15.04 -18.70 0.98
CA THR A 41 14.88 -20.12 1.31
C THR A 41 15.12 -20.99 0.06
N GLY A 42 16.25 -21.70 0.03
CA GLY A 42 16.63 -22.58 -1.09
C GLY A 42 17.49 -21.95 -2.18
N LYS A 43 17.92 -20.68 -2.06
CA LYS A 43 18.92 -20.06 -2.95
C LYS A 43 20.22 -19.79 -2.20
N PRO A 44 21.40 -19.98 -2.84
CA PRO A 44 22.66 -19.62 -2.20
C PRO A 44 22.68 -18.11 -1.93
N VAL A 45 23.14 -17.72 -0.74
CA VAL A 45 23.28 -16.30 -0.36
C VAL A 45 24.29 -15.64 -1.31
N PRO A 46 23.94 -14.51 -1.97
CA PRO A 46 24.89 -13.76 -2.79
C PRO A 46 26.07 -13.25 -1.93
N ALA A 47 27.27 -13.25 -2.50
CA ALA A 47 28.48 -12.75 -1.85
C ALA A 47 28.48 -11.22 -1.69
#